data_AF-A0A961L4S8-F1
#
_entry.id   AF-A0A961L4S8-F1
#
_cell.length_a   1.000
_cell.length_b   1.000
_cell.length_c   1.000
_cell.angle_alpha   90.00
_cell.angle_beta   90.00
_cell.angle_gamma   90.00
#
_symmetry.space_group_name_H-M   'P 1'
#
loop_
_entity.id
_entity.type
_entity.pdbx_description
1 polymer ?
#
loop_
_entity_poly.entity_id
_entity_poly.type
_entity_poly.pdbx_seq_one_letter_code
_entity_poly.pdbx_strand_id
1 'polypeptide(L)'
;ATSYAMGIGHLGDRIAGGGAFVQSWPRHERELSRTEKIEMQKRLTARGFDPGATDGVVGPDTISAIRAFQSSQGMVPDGFATSALLARLR
;
A
#
# COMPACT_ATOMS: atom_id res chain seq x y z
N ALA A 1 9.18 0.45 10.06
CA ALA A 1 9.63 1.60 10.86
C ALA A 1 8.50 2.61 11.09
N THR A 2 7.77 3.03 10.05
CA THR A 2 6.71 4.05 10.15
C THR A 2 5.58 3.67 11.13
N SER A 3 5.10 2.43 11.11
CA SER A 3 4.04 1.97 12.03
C SER A 3 4.46 2.01 13.50
N TYR A 4 5.75 1.81 13.80
CA TYR A 4 6.30 1.88 15.15
C TYR A 4 6.30 3.32 15.67
N ALA A 5 6.81 4.25 14.86
CA ALA A 5 6.80 5.67 15.20
C ALA A 5 5.37 6.21 15.40
N MET A 6 4.44 5.83 14.51
CA MET A 6 3.01 6.17 14.65
C MET A 6 2.41 5.63 15.95
N GLY A 7 2.75 4.37 16.32
CA GLY A 7 2.28 3.76 17.56
C GLY A 7 2.77 4.49 18.81
N ILE A 8 4.05 4.88 18.84
CA ILE A 8 4.62 5.62 19.96
C ILE A 8 4.02 7.02 20.07
N GLY A 9 3.92 7.75 18.95
CA GLY A 9 3.33 9.07 18.93
C GLY A 9 1.88 9.04 19.43
N HIS A 10 1.10 8.09 18.91
CA HIS A 10 -0.28 7.92 19.36
C HIS A 10 -0.37 7.54 20.84
N LEU A 11 0.50 6.66 21.34
CA LEU A 11 0.55 6.34 22.77
C LEU A 11 0.84 7.58 23.64
N GLY A 12 1.75 8.45 23.19
CA GLY A 12 2.04 9.73 23.84
C GLY A 12 0.81 10.63 23.91
N ASP A 13 0.09 10.79 22.79
CA ASP A 13 -1.17 11.55 22.75
C ASP A 13 -2.18 11.00 23.75
N ARG A 14 -2.32 9.67 23.82
CA ARG A 14 -3.25 9.01 24.75
C ARG A 14 -2.88 9.24 26.21
N ILE A 15 -1.58 9.27 26.55
CA ILE A 15 -1.10 9.55 27.91
C ILE A 15 -1.34 11.02 28.29
N ALA A 16 -1.21 11.95 27.33
CA ALA A 16 -1.45 13.38 27.54
C ALA A 16 -2.94 13.76 27.61
N GLY A 17 -3.87 12.80 27.52
CA GLY A 17 -5.32 13.03 27.51
C GLY A 17 -5.91 13.30 26.13
N GLY A 18 -5.15 13.07 25.05
CA GLY A 18 -5.60 13.18 23.67
C GLY A 18 -6.61 12.12 23.24
N GLY A 19 -7.34 12.42 22.17
CA GLY A 19 -8.38 11.57 21.60
C GLY A 19 -7.85 10.29 20.94
N ALA A 20 -8.77 9.39 20.57
CA ALA A 20 -8.45 8.23 19.73
C ALA A 20 -8.32 8.65 18.26
N PHE A 21 -7.90 7.74 17.37
CA PHE A 21 -8.05 7.95 15.94
C PHE A 21 -9.52 8.25 15.58
N VAL A 22 -9.76 9.36 14.88
CA VAL A 22 -11.10 9.80 14.48
C VAL A 22 -11.70 8.89 13.41
N GLN A 23 -10.86 8.44 12.47
CA GLN A 23 -11.25 7.52 11.40
C GLN A 23 -11.06 6.07 11.82
N SER A 24 -12.02 5.23 11.42
CA SER A 24 -11.91 3.79 11.61
C SER A 24 -10.86 3.20 10.70
N TRP A 25 -10.11 2.22 11.22
CA TRP A 25 -9.18 1.46 10.40
C TRP A 25 -9.91 0.71 9.28
N PRO A 26 -9.37 0.70 8.03
CA PRO A 26 -9.96 -0.05 6.92
C PRO A 26 -9.76 -1.56 7.11
N ARG A 27 -10.62 -2.19 7.92
CA ARG A 27 -10.53 -3.62 8.28
C ARG A 27 -10.77 -4.59 7.12
N HIS A 28 -11.26 -4.10 5.99
CA HIS A 28 -11.50 -4.89 4.78
C HIS A 28 -10.27 -4.93 3.86
N GLU A 29 -9.26 -4.08 4.12
CA GLU A 29 -8.01 -4.10 3.36
C GLU A 29 -7.12 -5.24 3.86
N ARG A 30 -7.17 -6.34 3.12
CA ARG A 30 -6.25 -7.47 3.32
C ARG A 30 -4.89 -7.16 2.71
N GLU A 31 -3.83 -7.38 3.48
CA GLU A 31 -2.46 -7.37 2.97
C GLU A 31 -2.26 -8.47 1.92
N LEU A 32 -1.56 -8.13 0.85
CA LEU A 32 -1.16 -9.11 -0.16
C LEU A 32 -0.12 -10.08 0.42
N SER A 33 -0.34 -11.37 0.19
CA SER A 33 0.69 -12.39 0.42
C SER A 33 1.90 -12.12 -0.49
N ARG A 34 3.06 -12.71 -0.16
CA ARG A 34 4.27 -12.56 -0.99
C ARG A 34 4.04 -13.00 -2.44
N THR A 35 3.30 -14.08 -2.65
CA THR A 35 2.94 -14.59 -3.98
C THR A 35 2.08 -13.58 -4.75
N GLU A 36 1.12 -12.94 -4.07
CA GLU A 36 0.27 -11.92 -4.67
C GLU A 36 1.02 -10.61 -4.97
N LYS A 37 2.02 -10.25 -4.15
CA LYS A 37 2.91 -9.11 -4.42
C LYS A 37 3.75 -9.36 -5.68
N ILE A 38 4.27 -10.58 -5.84
CA ILE A 38 4.97 -11.01 -7.06
C ILE A 38 4.02 -10.95 -8.27
N GLU A 39 2.79 -11.46 -8.14
CA GLU A 39 1.77 -11.40 -9.20
C GLU A 39 1.46 -9.95 -9.60
N MET A 40 1.27 -9.07 -8.62
CA MET A 40 1.05 -7.64 -8.81
C MET A 40 2.20 -7.00 -9.58
N GLN A 41 3.46 -7.22 -9.17
CA GLN A 41 4.65 -6.69 -9.84
C GLN A 41 4.70 -7.15 -11.31
N LYS A 42 4.51 -8.45 -11.58
CA LYS A 42 4.46 -8.97 -12.96
C LYS A 42 3.39 -8.28 -13.81
N ARG A 43 2.21 -8.07 -13.23
CA ARG A 43 1.09 -7.43 -13.95
C ARG A 43 1.30 -5.93 -14.17
N LEU A 44 1.95 -5.23 -13.23
CA LEU A 44 2.35 -3.84 -13.42
C LEU A 44 3.30 -3.73 -14.62
N THR A 45 4.34 -4.56 -14.68
CA THR A 45 5.27 -4.61 -15.81
C THR A 45 4.55 -4.90 -17.13
N ALA A 46 3.61 -5.86 -17.13
CA ALA A 46 2.83 -6.20 -18.31
C ALA A 46 1.93 -5.05 -18.80
N ARG A 47 1.54 -4.12 -17.92
CA ARG A 47 0.78 -2.91 -18.26
C ARG A 47 1.66 -1.68 -18.53
N GLY A 48 2.99 -1.86 -18.58
CA GLY A 48 3.94 -0.81 -18.89
C GLY A 48 4.36 0.06 -17.69
N PHE A 49 4.02 -0.34 -16.47
CA PHE A 49 4.48 0.32 -15.24
C PHE A 49 5.62 -0.51 -14.66
N ASP A 50 6.83 0.03 -14.57
CA ASP A 50 8.00 -0.71 -14.08
C ASP A 50 8.09 -0.67 -12.54
N PRO A 51 7.82 -1.78 -11.82
CA PRO A 51 7.94 -1.83 -10.37
C PRO A 51 9.37 -2.15 -9.90
N GLY A 52 10.33 -2.30 -10.82
CA GLY A 52 11.67 -2.80 -10.56
C GLY A 52 11.71 -4.33 -10.44
N ALA A 53 12.42 -4.84 -9.43
CA ALA A 53 12.56 -6.28 -9.23
C ALA A 53 11.22 -6.95 -8.85
N THR A 54 10.94 -8.10 -9.46
CA THR A 54 9.77 -8.92 -9.13
C THR A 54 10.11 -9.92 -8.01
N ASP A 55 10.30 -9.41 -6.81
CA ASP A 55 10.77 -10.16 -5.63
C ASP A 55 9.72 -10.29 -4.51
N GLY A 56 8.55 -9.68 -4.70
CA GLY A 56 7.46 -9.61 -3.72
C GLY A 56 7.70 -8.58 -2.61
N VAL A 57 8.73 -7.76 -2.72
CA VAL A 57 9.03 -6.66 -1.80
C VAL A 57 8.47 -5.37 -2.39
N VAL A 58 7.65 -4.66 -1.62
CA VAL A 58 7.08 -3.37 -2.04
C VAL A 58 8.07 -2.27 -1.68
N GLY A 59 9.01 -2.00 -2.59
CA GLY A 59 9.99 -0.92 -2.49
C GLY A 59 9.54 0.39 -3.14
N PRO A 60 10.39 1.43 -3.14
CA PRO A 60 10.10 2.74 -3.74
C PRO A 60 9.67 2.67 -5.22
N ASP A 61 10.32 1.80 -6.00
CA ASP A 61 10.01 1.61 -7.43
C ASP A 61 8.63 0.97 -7.61
N THR A 62 8.35 -0.08 -6.83
CA THR A 62 7.03 -0.72 -6.83
C THR A 62 5.93 0.25 -6.40
N ILE A 63 6.17 1.09 -5.38
CA ILE A 63 5.22 2.12 -4.93
C ILE A 63 4.98 3.14 -6.07
N SER A 64 6.04 3.57 -6.75
CA SER A 64 5.93 4.52 -7.87
C SER A 64 5.14 3.93 -9.05
N ALA A 65 5.36 2.66 -9.39
CA ALA A 65 4.59 1.95 -10.40
C ALA A 65 3.12 1.81 -10.01
N ILE A 66 2.82 1.50 -8.74
CA ILE A 66 1.45 1.43 -8.24
C ILE A 66 0.76 2.79 -8.39
N ARG A 67 1.42 3.89 -7.99
CA ARG A 67 0.86 5.24 -8.11
C ARG A 67 0.57 5.63 -9.55
N ALA A 68 1.49 5.31 -10.45
CA ALA A 68 1.31 5.55 -11.89
C ALA A 68 0.11 4.76 -12.43
N PHE A 69 -0.03 3.49 -12.06
CA PHE A 69 -1.19 2.69 -12.44
C PHE A 69 -2.49 3.24 -11.84
N GLN A 70 -2.52 3.58 -10.56
CA GLN A 70 -3.69 4.18 -9.89
C GLN A 70 -4.13 5.46 -10.59
N SER A 71 -3.17 6.35 -10.89
CA SER A 71 -3.43 7.58 -11.65
C SER A 71 -4.03 7.30 -13.03
N SER A 72 -3.50 6.30 -13.75
CA SER A 72 -4.03 5.88 -15.07
C SER A 72 -5.48 5.36 -15.01
N GLN A 73 -5.91 4.89 -13.84
CA GLN A 73 -7.26 4.35 -13.60
C GLN A 73 -8.19 5.36 -12.93
N GLY A 74 -7.77 6.63 -12.77
CA GLY A 74 -8.55 7.66 -12.07
C GLY A 74 -8.72 7.39 -10.57
N MET A 75 -7.87 6.53 -9.99
CA MET A 75 -7.84 6.25 -8.55
C MET A 75 -6.96 7.27 -7.81
N VAL A 76 -7.14 7.34 -6.50
CA VAL A 76 -6.20 8.07 -5.64
C VAL A 76 -4.82 7.36 -5.70
N PRO A 77 -3.75 8.06 -6.12
CA PRO A 77 -2.43 7.47 -6.26
C PRO A 77 -1.69 7.39 -4.91
N ASP A 78 -2.23 6.61 -3.99
CA ASP A 78 -1.68 6.43 -2.64
C ASP A 78 -0.41 5.56 -2.62
N GLY A 79 -0.26 4.65 -3.59
CA GLY A 79 0.85 3.71 -3.69
C GLY A 79 0.70 2.43 -2.86
N PHE A 80 -0.48 2.16 -2.29
CA PHE A 80 -0.72 0.98 -1.48
C PHE A 80 -1.02 -0.27 -2.33
N ALA A 81 -0.28 -1.34 -2.03
CA ALA A 81 -0.46 -2.66 -2.64
C ALA A 81 -1.66 -3.39 -2.02
N THR A 82 -2.87 -3.03 -2.43
CA THR A 82 -4.12 -3.62 -1.91
C THR A 82 -4.60 -4.81 -2.73
N SER A 83 -5.42 -5.67 -2.13
CA SER A 83 -6.14 -6.74 -2.87
C SER A 83 -7.05 -6.19 -3.97
N ALA A 84 -7.66 -5.02 -3.75
CA ALA A 84 -8.46 -4.33 -4.76
C ALA A 84 -7.64 -3.84 -5.97
N LEU A 85 -6.39 -3.42 -5.74
CA LEU A 85 -5.44 -3.08 -6.80
C LEU A 85 -5.10 -4.33 -7.63
N LEU A 86 -4.75 -5.43 -6.98
CA LEU A 86 -4.44 -6.69 -7.66
C LEU A 86 -5.63 -7.21 -8.47
N ALA A 87 -6.86 -7.08 -7.94
CA ALA A 87 -8.07 -7.44 -8.66
C ALA A 87 -8.31 -6.60 -9.92
N ARG A 88 -7.92 -5.31 -9.93
CA ARG A 88 -7.98 -4.45 -11.13
C ARG A 88 -6.86 -4.75 -12.14
N LEU A 89 -5.76 -5.33 -11.68
CA LEU A 89 -4.66 -5.78 -12.54
C LEU A 89 -4.99 -7.09 -13.25
N ARG A 90 -5.89 -7.91 -12.69
CA ARG A 90 -6.49 -9.08 -13.36
C ARG A 90 -7.37 -8.63 -14.53
#